data_AF-A0AA45BX26-F1
#
_entry.id   AF-A0AA45BX26-F1
#
_cell.length_a   1.000
_cell.length_b   1.000
_cell.length_c   1.000
_cell.angle_alpha   90.00
_cell.angle_beta   90.00
_cell.angle_gamma   90.00
#
_symmetry.space_group_name_H-M   'P 1'
#
loop_
_entity.id
_entity.type
_entity.pdbx_description
1 polymer ?
#
loop_
_entity_poly.entity_id
_entity_poly.type
_entity_poly.pdbx_seq_one_letter_code
_entity_poly.pdbx_strand_id
1 'polypeptide(L)'
;MRNPPDSPTFAPRARALPPRWSGHAGRVAAIAGMVFIGLVLVLQWLRRDLWWVDAQLSAYLHGPYGLLLRTAYCLLAASMAWLARGLYAALAPAARSRTVLGLFWMAAVGLCMVSIGDSWMPELAPEAAAMVHVLSADTTFLCVIAAVLLQSWYFRRDVRWRAHFPSAFLLGWAAFAVLLFHVTVTSAPLGISQKIAIVLIVVWMVRAGTVLARCERDGAARLPHSRDNAGVNQP
;
A
#
# COMPACT_ATOMS: atom_id res chain seq x y z
N MET A 1 53.19 -32.80 14.12
CA MET A 1 51.80 -32.38 14.43
C MET A 1 51.47 -31.19 13.54
N ARG A 2 50.56 -31.34 12.58
CA ARG A 2 50.12 -30.25 11.68
C ARG A 2 48.88 -29.60 12.30
N ASN A 3 48.93 -28.29 12.56
CA ASN A 3 47.75 -27.51 12.92
C ASN A 3 46.78 -27.47 11.72
N PRO A 4 45.47 -27.63 11.92
CA PRO A 4 44.49 -27.46 10.86
C PRO A 4 44.36 -25.98 10.47
N PRO A 5 43.98 -25.67 9.22
CA PRO A 5 43.80 -24.30 8.77
C PRO A 5 42.54 -23.67 9.39
N ASP A 6 42.70 -22.45 9.89
CA ASP A 6 41.64 -21.60 10.41
C ASP A 6 40.50 -21.48 9.39
N SER A 7 39.32 -21.93 9.78
CA SER A 7 38.10 -21.76 9.00
C SER A 7 37.75 -20.26 8.96
N PRO A 8 37.53 -19.66 7.77
CA PRO A 8 37.14 -18.26 7.71
C PRO A 8 35.78 -18.10 8.37
N THR A 9 35.78 -17.45 9.53
CA THR A 9 34.58 -17.03 10.24
C THR A 9 33.88 -16.03 9.33
N PHE A 10 32.82 -16.47 8.63
CA PHE A 10 31.94 -15.58 7.90
C PHE A 10 31.28 -14.64 8.91
N ALA A 11 31.88 -13.46 9.11
CA ALA A 11 31.27 -12.39 9.85
C ALA A 11 29.86 -12.16 9.26
N PRO A 12 28.78 -12.24 10.04
CA PRO A 12 27.46 -11.96 9.53
C PRO A 12 27.49 -10.52 9.01
N ARG A 13 27.30 -10.34 7.68
CA ARG A 13 27.19 -9.02 7.06
C ARG A 13 26.22 -8.20 7.89
N ALA A 14 26.73 -7.17 8.56
CA ALA A 14 25.95 -6.25 9.35
C ALA A 14 24.73 -5.85 8.50
N ARG A 15 23.54 -6.24 8.96
CA ARG A 15 22.29 -5.94 8.26
C ARG A 15 22.19 -4.42 8.25
N ALA A 16 22.49 -3.79 7.11
CA ALA A 16 22.37 -2.35 6.96
C ALA A 16 20.96 -1.97 7.42
N LEU A 17 20.91 -1.07 8.40
CA LEU A 17 19.64 -0.63 8.96
C LEU A 17 18.81 -0.01 7.82
N PRO A 18 17.50 -0.28 7.81
CA PRO A 18 16.59 0.37 6.88
C PRO A 18 16.70 1.91 7.01
N PRO A 19 16.49 2.64 5.90
CA PRO A 19 16.66 4.09 5.91
C PRO A 19 15.48 4.77 6.60
N ARG A 20 15.74 5.81 7.41
CA ARG A 20 14.72 6.51 8.22
C ARG A 20 13.52 7.03 7.41
N TRP A 21 13.71 7.38 6.14
CA TRP A 21 12.62 7.85 5.28
C TRP A 21 11.59 6.75 4.98
N SER A 22 11.96 5.47 5.06
CA SER A 22 11.03 4.34 4.88
C SER A 22 9.93 4.34 5.94
N GLY A 23 10.27 4.64 7.20
CA GLY A 23 9.31 4.78 8.29
C GLY A 23 8.41 6.01 8.12
N HIS A 24 8.94 7.09 7.54
CA HIS A 24 8.13 8.26 7.16
C HIS A 24 7.13 7.88 6.07
N ALA A 25 7.56 7.12 5.06
CA ALA A 25 6.67 6.59 4.02
C ALA A 25 5.53 5.76 4.61
N GLY A 26 5.85 4.87 5.56
CA GLY A 26 4.86 4.10 6.30
C GLY A 26 3.84 4.95 7.05
N ARG A 27 4.29 6.00 7.75
CA ARG A 27 3.39 6.93 8.47
C ARG A 27 2.49 7.72 7.53
N VAL A 28 3.05 8.27 6.46
CA VAL A 28 2.30 9.05 5.46
C VAL A 28 1.20 8.18 4.85
N ALA A 29 1.53 6.95 4.42
CA ALA A 29 0.54 6.04 3.87
C ALA A 29 -0.54 5.66 4.87
N ALA A 30 -0.18 5.38 6.13
CA ALA A 30 -1.16 5.09 7.16
C ALA A 30 -2.14 6.25 7.40
N ILE A 31 -1.63 7.48 7.52
CA ILE A 31 -2.46 8.68 7.72
C ILE A 31 -3.32 8.94 6.50
N ALA A 32 -2.73 8.94 5.30
CA ALA A 32 -3.46 9.15 4.05
C ALA A 32 -4.58 8.13 3.86
N GLY A 33 -4.34 6.84 4.14
CA GLY A 33 -5.36 5.80 4.08
C GLY A 33 -6.48 5.99 5.09
N MET A 34 -6.18 6.36 6.33
CA MET A 34 -7.21 6.65 7.35
C MET A 34 -8.04 7.88 6.99
N VAL A 35 -7.40 8.96 6.55
CA VAL A 35 -8.07 10.18 6.09
C VAL A 35 -8.95 9.87 4.88
N PHE A 36 -8.47 9.06 3.95
CA PHE A 36 -9.23 8.64 2.78
C PHE A 36 -10.50 7.84 3.17
N ILE A 37 -10.38 6.85 4.05
CA ILE A 37 -11.53 6.10 4.56
C ILE A 37 -12.53 7.04 5.25
N GLY A 38 -12.05 7.93 6.13
CA GLY A 38 -12.90 8.90 6.81
C GLY A 38 -13.63 9.82 5.83
N LEU A 39 -12.92 10.33 4.82
CA LEU A 39 -13.51 11.15 3.76
C LEU A 39 -14.60 10.39 3.00
N VAL A 40 -14.34 9.15 2.58
CA VAL A 40 -15.33 8.33 1.88
C VAL A 40 -16.57 8.15 2.74
N LEU A 41 -16.43 7.81 4.02
CA LEU A 41 -17.56 7.66 4.95
C LEU A 41 -18.37 8.96 5.09
N VAL A 42 -17.72 10.11 5.18
CA VAL A 42 -18.39 11.42 5.21
C VAL A 42 -19.15 11.67 3.91
N LEU A 43 -18.56 11.35 2.75
CA LEU A 43 -19.21 11.51 1.45
C LEU A 43 -20.45 10.61 1.30
N GLN A 44 -20.45 9.41 1.90
CA GLN A 44 -21.63 8.54 1.92
C GLN A 44 -22.82 9.20 2.62
N TRP A 45 -22.58 10.11 3.56
CA TRP A 45 -23.63 10.85 4.26
C TRP A 45 -24.04 12.13 3.54
N LEU A 46 -23.06 12.83 2.95
CA LEU A 46 -23.30 14.13 2.29
C LEU A 46 -23.97 13.98 0.92
N ARG A 47 -23.65 12.93 0.16
CA ARG A 47 -24.19 12.67 -1.18
C ARG A 47 -25.45 11.81 -1.12
N ARG A 48 -26.52 12.38 -0.57
CA ARG A 48 -27.85 11.73 -0.48
C ARG A 48 -28.51 11.51 -1.84
N ASP A 49 -28.00 12.17 -2.88
CA ASP A 49 -28.36 11.96 -4.29
C ASP A 49 -27.91 10.58 -4.80
N LEU A 50 -26.93 9.96 -4.15
CA LEU A 50 -26.41 8.65 -4.52
C LEU A 50 -26.85 7.60 -3.49
N TRP A 51 -27.51 6.54 -3.97
CA TRP A 51 -27.79 5.38 -3.13
C TRP A 51 -26.45 4.66 -2.86
N TRP A 52 -25.90 4.86 -1.66
CA TRP A 52 -24.73 4.17 -1.10
C TRP A 52 -24.55 2.65 -1.38
N VAL A 53 -25.60 1.85 -1.60
CA VAL A 53 -25.53 0.42 -1.96
C VAL A 53 -25.14 0.25 -3.43
N ASP A 54 -25.83 0.95 -4.33
CA ASP A 54 -25.70 0.74 -5.78
C ASP A 54 -24.60 1.62 -6.39
N ALA A 55 -24.48 2.86 -5.91
CA ALA A 55 -23.53 3.83 -6.44
C ALA A 55 -22.09 3.42 -6.14
N GLN A 56 -21.35 3.10 -7.20
CA GLN A 56 -19.90 2.90 -7.17
C GLN A 56 -19.18 4.15 -6.67
N LEU A 57 -17.98 3.97 -6.09
CA LEU A 57 -17.23 5.09 -5.55
C LEU A 57 -16.77 6.05 -6.68
N SER A 58 -16.63 5.55 -7.90
CA SER A 58 -16.40 6.37 -9.10
C SER A 58 -17.54 7.36 -9.38
N ALA A 59 -18.80 7.04 -9.06
CA ALA A 59 -19.91 7.97 -9.24
C ALA A 59 -19.78 9.23 -8.36
N TYR A 60 -19.10 9.11 -7.21
CA TYR A 60 -18.84 10.23 -6.29
C TYR A 60 -17.76 11.18 -6.84
N LEU A 61 -17.05 10.81 -7.91
CA LEU A 61 -16.10 11.70 -8.58
C LEU A 61 -16.81 12.80 -9.36
N HIS A 62 -18.10 12.67 -9.64
CA HIS A 62 -18.89 13.66 -10.37
C HIS A 62 -19.83 14.42 -9.42
N GLY A 63 -20.12 15.68 -9.74
CA GLY A 63 -21.02 16.53 -8.96
C GLY A 63 -20.38 17.08 -7.68
N PRO A 64 -21.20 17.39 -6.64
CA PRO A 64 -20.71 18.00 -5.42
C PRO A 64 -19.61 17.17 -4.75
N TYR A 65 -18.55 17.84 -4.29
CA TYR A 65 -17.36 17.23 -3.66
C TYR A 65 -16.54 16.30 -4.58
N GLY A 66 -16.84 16.22 -5.88
CA GLY A 66 -16.07 15.40 -6.83
C GLY A 66 -14.58 15.77 -6.88
N LEU A 67 -14.27 17.07 -6.89
CA LEU A 67 -12.88 17.56 -6.83
C LEU A 67 -12.16 17.10 -5.55
N LEU A 68 -12.86 17.12 -4.41
CA LEU A 68 -12.30 16.67 -3.13
C LEU A 68 -11.95 15.18 -3.19
N LEU A 69 -12.85 14.33 -3.71
CA LEU A 69 -12.56 12.90 -3.84
C LEU A 69 -11.42 12.61 -4.82
N ARG A 70 -11.37 13.32 -5.95
CA ARG A 70 -10.29 13.23 -6.94
C ARG A 70 -8.92 13.59 -6.34
N THR A 71 -8.85 14.70 -5.62
CA THR A 71 -7.60 15.08 -4.93
C THR A 71 -7.18 14.02 -3.90
N ALA A 72 -8.15 13.45 -3.17
CA ALA A 72 -7.87 12.37 -2.24
C ALA A 72 -7.38 11.09 -2.93
N TYR A 73 -7.89 10.75 -4.12
CA TYR A 73 -7.40 9.63 -4.93
C TYR A 73 -5.95 9.84 -5.36
N CYS A 74 -5.59 11.03 -5.85
CA CYS A 74 -4.21 11.35 -6.22
C CYS A 74 -3.26 11.28 -5.02
N LEU A 75 -3.67 11.79 -3.84
CA LEU A 75 -2.89 11.70 -2.61
C LEU A 75 -2.74 10.24 -2.15
N LEU A 76 -3.80 9.45 -2.25
CA LEU A 76 -3.77 8.02 -1.93
C LEU A 76 -2.81 7.27 -2.86
N ALA A 77 -2.88 7.52 -4.17
CA ALA A 77 -1.99 6.95 -5.18
C ALA A 77 -0.51 7.25 -4.89
N ALA A 78 -0.19 8.53 -4.63
CA ALA A 78 1.16 8.95 -4.28
C ALA A 78 1.65 8.29 -2.99
N SER A 79 0.79 8.21 -1.97
CA SER A 79 1.12 7.57 -0.69
C SER A 79 1.37 6.06 -0.83
N MET A 80 0.61 5.39 -1.70
CA MET A 80 0.77 3.96 -2.01
C MET A 80 2.09 3.68 -2.73
N ALA A 81 2.42 4.46 -3.75
CA ALA A 81 3.70 4.35 -4.47
C ALA A 81 4.90 4.63 -3.53
N TRP A 82 4.76 5.62 -2.65
CA TRP A 82 5.77 5.96 -1.66
C TRP A 82 5.94 4.85 -0.60
N LEU A 83 4.84 4.26 -0.12
CA LEU A 83 4.86 3.09 0.76
C LEU A 83 5.60 1.91 0.11
N ALA A 84 5.30 1.60 -1.16
CA ALA A 84 5.93 0.50 -1.88
C ALA A 84 7.46 0.70 -1.96
N ARG A 85 7.91 1.93 -2.22
CA ARG A 85 9.33 2.27 -2.21
C ARG A 85 9.95 2.12 -0.82
N GLY A 86 9.23 2.55 0.23
CA GLY A 86 9.62 2.38 1.63
C GLY A 86 9.76 0.91 2.03
N LEU A 87 8.80 0.06 1.69
CA LEU A 87 8.84 -1.38 1.91
C LEU A 87 10.03 -2.02 1.17
N TYR A 88 10.23 -1.67 -0.10
CA TYR A 88 11.36 -2.17 -0.89
C TYR A 88 12.72 -1.81 -0.25
N ALA A 89 12.85 -0.60 0.28
CA ALA A 89 14.06 -0.16 0.96
C ALA A 89 14.27 -0.85 2.32
N ALA A 90 13.19 -1.11 3.05
CA ALA A 90 13.26 -1.62 4.42
C ALA A 90 13.37 -3.14 4.53
N LEU A 91 12.81 -3.90 3.59
CA LEU A 91 12.82 -5.36 3.60
C LEU A 91 14.22 -5.93 3.38
N ALA A 92 14.48 -7.12 3.92
CA ALA A 92 15.68 -7.90 3.62
C ALA A 92 15.75 -8.27 2.12
N PRO A 93 16.95 -8.43 1.52
CA PRO A 93 17.10 -8.70 0.10
C PRO A 93 16.24 -9.86 -0.44
N ALA A 94 16.07 -10.93 0.34
CA ALA A 94 15.26 -12.10 -0.03
C ALA A 94 13.75 -11.82 -0.11
N ALA A 95 13.27 -10.74 0.51
CA ALA A 95 11.89 -10.29 0.54
C ALA A 95 11.64 -9.06 -0.35
N ARG A 96 12.68 -8.51 -1.01
CA ARG A 96 12.53 -7.39 -1.96
C ARG A 96 12.08 -7.91 -3.31
N SER A 97 11.13 -7.21 -3.94
CA SER A 97 10.68 -7.50 -5.30
C SER A 97 10.47 -6.23 -6.09
N ARG A 98 11.16 -6.11 -7.24
CA ARG A 98 10.96 -5.00 -8.18
C ARG A 98 9.61 -5.12 -8.89
N THR A 99 9.10 -6.34 -9.07
CA THR A 99 7.77 -6.59 -9.63
C THR A 99 6.70 -6.00 -8.73
N VAL A 100 6.77 -6.25 -7.42
CA VAL A 100 5.81 -5.66 -6.46
C VAL A 100 5.85 -4.14 -6.49
N LEU A 101 7.06 -3.55 -6.51
CA LEU A 101 7.23 -2.11 -6.63
C LEU A 101 6.57 -1.60 -7.92
N GLY A 102 6.88 -2.21 -9.07
CA GLY A 102 6.30 -1.84 -10.36
C GLY A 102 4.77 -1.93 -10.37
N LEU A 103 4.19 -2.98 -9.78
CA LEU A 103 2.74 -3.14 -9.69
C LEU A 103 2.08 -2.03 -8.86
N PHE A 104 2.65 -1.64 -7.71
CA PHE A 104 2.10 -0.51 -6.94
C PHE A 104 2.20 0.82 -7.68
N TRP A 105 3.28 1.04 -8.44
CA TRP A 105 3.43 2.23 -9.27
C TRP A 105 2.44 2.26 -10.43
N MET A 106 2.25 1.15 -11.13
CA MET A 106 1.24 1.02 -12.18
C MET A 106 -0.17 1.24 -11.63
N ALA A 107 -0.47 0.69 -10.45
CA ALA A 107 -1.74 0.93 -9.78
C ALA A 107 -1.94 2.42 -9.41
N ALA A 108 -0.89 3.09 -8.92
CA ALA A 108 -0.95 4.51 -8.61
C ALA A 108 -1.19 5.37 -9.87
N VAL A 109 -0.53 5.03 -10.99
CA VAL A 109 -0.77 5.70 -12.28
C VAL A 109 -2.20 5.49 -12.75
N GLY A 110 -2.71 4.25 -12.71
CA GLY A 110 -4.10 3.96 -13.05
C GLY A 110 -5.09 4.75 -12.20
N LEU A 111 -4.86 4.85 -10.88
CA LEU A 111 -5.74 5.59 -9.98
C LEU A 111 -5.73 7.10 -10.27
N CYS A 112 -4.57 7.66 -10.59
CA CYS A 112 -4.46 9.04 -11.06
C CYS A 112 -5.19 9.24 -12.39
N MET A 113 -5.11 8.29 -13.33
CA MET A 113 -5.81 8.37 -14.61
C MET A 113 -7.33 8.34 -14.44
N VAL A 114 -7.87 7.51 -13.55
CA VAL A 114 -9.31 7.57 -13.20
C VAL A 114 -9.66 8.95 -12.65
N SER A 115 -8.90 9.42 -11.66
CA SER A 115 -9.19 10.67 -10.98
C SER A 115 -9.12 11.91 -11.89
N ILE A 116 -8.11 11.99 -12.75
CA ILE A 116 -7.88 13.12 -13.65
C ILE A 116 -8.74 12.99 -14.91
N GLY A 117 -8.83 11.79 -15.47
CA GLY A 117 -9.61 11.49 -16.68
C GLY A 117 -11.08 11.86 -16.50
N ASP A 118 -11.69 11.44 -15.40
CA ASP A 118 -13.11 11.74 -15.08
C ASP A 118 -13.39 13.25 -14.90
N SER A 119 -12.35 14.08 -14.81
CA SER A 119 -12.49 15.53 -14.70
C SER A 119 -12.69 16.24 -16.02
N TRP A 120 -11.98 15.84 -17.07
CA TRP A 120 -11.88 16.63 -18.30
C TRP A 120 -12.23 15.84 -19.56
N MET A 121 -12.02 14.52 -19.56
CA MET A 121 -12.31 13.70 -20.75
C MET A 121 -13.77 13.69 -21.17
N PRO A 122 -14.77 13.72 -20.27
CA PRO A 122 -16.17 13.78 -20.71
C PRO A 122 -16.48 15.00 -21.58
N GLU A 123 -15.77 16.12 -21.38
CA GLU A 123 -15.93 17.34 -22.16
C GLU A 123 -15.04 17.35 -23.41
N LEU A 124 -13.79 16.87 -23.30
CA LEU A 124 -12.79 16.95 -24.36
C LEU A 124 -12.84 15.78 -25.35
N ALA A 125 -13.25 14.59 -24.90
CA ALA A 125 -13.24 13.35 -25.66
C ALA A 125 -14.29 12.34 -25.12
N PRO A 126 -15.60 12.65 -25.26
CA PRO A 126 -16.68 11.87 -24.66
C PRO A 126 -16.69 10.40 -25.10
N GLU A 127 -16.36 10.12 -26.36
CA GLU A 127 -16.31 8.75 -26.90
C GLU A 127 -15.21 7.89 -26.25
N ALA A 128 -14.10 8.51 -25.82
CA ALA A 128 -12.98 7.81 -25.21
C ALA A 128 -13.08 7.75 -23.67
N ALA A 129 -13.85 8.65 -23.04
CA ALA A 129 -13.90 8.83 -21.59
C ALA A 129 -14.26 7.53 -20.85
N ALA A 130 -15.32 6.84 -21.29
CA ALA A 130 -15.76 5.59 -20.66
C ALA A 130 -14.70 4.47 -20.79
N MET A 131 -14.08 4.35 -21.97
CA MET A 131 -13.05 3.33 -22.21
C MET A 131 -11.82 3.58 -21.33
N VAL A 132 -11.33 4.83 -21.25
CA VAL A 132 -10.18 5.17 -20.41
C VAL A 132 -10.49 5.00 -18.94
N HIS A 133 -11.70 5.33 -18.49
CA HIS A 133 -12.14 5.09 -17.12
C HIS A 133 -12.03 3.59 -16.76
N VAL A 134 -12.65 2.73 -17.57
CA VAL A 134 -12.67 1.28 -17.33
C VAL A 134 -11.25 0.70 -17.36
N LEU A 135 -10.46 0.99 -18.39
CA LEU A 135 -9.09 0.49 -18.49
C LEU A 135 -8.20 0.95 -17.33
N SER A 136 -8.36 2.20 -16.90
CA SER A 136 -7.60 2.76 -15.78
C SER A 136 -8.03 2.12 -14.45
N ALA A 137 -9.33 1.92 -14.24
CA ALA A 137 -9.87 1.25 -13.07
C ALA A 137 -9.41 -0.22 -12.99
N ASP A 138 -9.54 -0.97 -14.09
CA ASP A 138 -9.11 -2.37 -14.17
C ASP A 138 -7.61 -2.51 -13.94
N THR A 139 -6.80 -1.66 -14.57
CA THR A 139 -5.35 -1.62 -14.34
C THR A 139 -5.04 -1.34 -12.87
N THR A 140 -5.75 -0.39 -12.26
CA THR A 140 -5.57 -0.06 -10.83
C THR A 140 -5.84 -1.26 -9.94
N PHE A 141 -7.02 -1.88 -10.08
CA PHE A 141 -7.44 -2.98 -9.25
C PHE A 141 -6.60 -4.24 -9.46
N LEU A 142 -6.30 -4.59 -10.71
CA LEU A 142 -5.49 -5.76 -11.05
C LEU A 142 -4.06 -5.60 -10.53
N CYS A 143 -3.43 -4.46 -10.77
CA CYS A 143 -2.07 -4.22 -10.31
C CYS A 143 -2.00 -4.14 -8.78
N VAL A 144 -2.92 -3.43 -8.11
CA VAL A 144 -2.86 -3.30 -6.65
C VAL A 144 -3.13 -4.61 -5.96
N ILE A 145 -4.09 -5.42 -6.43
CA ILE A 145 -4.39 -6.69 -5.77
C ILE A 145 -3.25 -7.70 -5.94
N ALA A 146 -2.65 -7.76 -7.14
CA ALA A 146 -1.46 -8.56 -7.38
C ALA A 146 -0.29 -8.10 -6.50
N ALA A 147 -0.08 -6.78 -6.38
CA ALA A 147 0.96 -6.21 -5.52
C ALA A 147 0.74 -6.57 -4.04
N VAL A 148 -0.49 -6.41 -3.52
CA VAL A 148 -0.87 -6.71 -2.13
C VAL A 148 -0.63 -8.18 -1.80
N LEU A 149 -1.10 -9.10 -2.65
CA LEU A 149 -0.93 -10.54 -2.44
C LEU A 149 0.55 -10.95 -2.50
N LEU A 150 1.27 -10.49 -3.53
CA LEU A 150 2.67 -10.82 -3.74
C LEU A 150 3.57 -10.21 -2.65
N GLN A 151 3.33 -8.96 -2.25
CA GLN A 151 4.04 -8.30 -1.15
C GLN A 151 3.80 -9.03 0.17
N SER A 152 2.55 -9.41 0.45
CA SER A 152 2.20 -10.19 1.63
C SER A 152 2.94 -11.52 1.64
N TRP A 153 2.96 -12.22 0.51
CA TRP A 153 3.70 -13.46 0.33
C TRP A 153 5.22 -13.32 0.52
N TYR A 154 5.81 -12.18 0.14
CA TYR A 154 7.23 -11.94 0.38
C TYR A 154 7.57 -11.63 1.84
N PHE A 155 6.62 -11.16 2.66
CA PHE A 155 6.86 -10.96 4.10
C PHE A 155 7.29 -12.24 4.83
N ARG A 156 6.95 -13.42 4.31
CA ARG A 156 7.42 -14.73 4.79
C ARG A 156 8.93 -14.86 4.83
N ARG A 157 9.62 -14.16 3.91
CA ARG A 157 11.07 -14.26 3.68
C ARG A 157 11.88 -13.25 4.48
N ASP A 158 11.22 -12.39 5.26
CA ASP A 158 11.88 -11.46 6.16
C ASP A 158 11.51 -11.79 7.61
N VAL A 159 12.52 -12.06 8.44
CA VAL A 159 12.34 -12.45 9.85
C VAL A 159 11.53 -11.40 10.63
N ARG A 160 11.69 -10.11 10.33
CA ARG A 160 10.94 -9.03 11.01
C ARG A 160 9.48 -8.97 10.57
N TRP A 161 9.17 -9.38 9.35
CA TRP A 161 7.83 -9.29 8.76
C TRP A 161 7.07 -10.62 8.74
N ARG A 162 7.73 -11.74 9.04
CA ARG A 162 7.15 -13.08 8.98
C ARG A 162 5.91 -13.24 9.87
N ALA A 163 5.89 -12.60 11.04
CA ALA A 163 4.73 -12.63 11.93
C ALA A 163 3.50 -11.90 11.33
N HIS A 164 3.72 -10.93 10.45
CA HIS A 164 2.65 -10.15 9.81
C HIS A 164 2.07 -10.84 8.57
N PHE A 165 2.80 -11.80 7.98
CA PHE A 165 2.38 -12.51 6.76
C PHE A 165 0.94 -13.04 6.81
N PRO A 166 0.53 -13.88 7.79
CA PRO A 166 -0.78 -14.53 7.74
C PRO A 166 -1.91 -13.48 7.68
N SER A 167 -1.79 -12.46 8.52
CA SER A 167 -2.80 -11.40 8.63
C SER A 167 -2.82 -10.45 7.43
N ALA A 168 -1.68 -10.22 6.76
CA ALA A 168 -1.60 -9.39 5.57
C ALA A 168 -2.10 -10.15 4.34
N PHE A 169 -1.73 -11.42 4.24
CA PHE A 169 -2.14 -12.31 3.15
C PHE A 169 -3.64 -12.62 3.20
N LEU A 170 -4.19 -12.91 4.39
CA LEU A 170 -5.62 -13.14 4.55
C LEU A 170 -6.44 -11.91 4.14
N LEU A 171 -5.99 -10.71 4.52
CA LEU A 171 -6.64 -9.47 4.13
C LEU A 171 -6.56 -9.22 2.62
N GLY A 172 -5.40 -9.47 2.00
CA GLY A 172 -5.25 -9.40 0.55
C GLY A 172 -6.11 -10.43 -0.18
N TRP A 173 -6.22 -11.64 0.35
CA TRP A 173 -7.04 -12.70 -0.21
C TRP A 173 -8.54 -12.37 -0.10
N ALA A 174 -8.97 -11.80 1.03
CA ALA A 174 -10.33 -11.30 1.20
C ALA A 174 -10.64 -10.19 0.18
N ALA A 175 -9.73 -9.23 -0.02
CA ALA A 175 -9.89 -8.19 -1.05
C ALA A 175 -10.00 -8.79 -2.45
N PHE A 176 -9.17 -9.80 -2.77
CA PHE A 176 -9.20 -10.51 -4.04
C PHE A 176 -10.53 -11.25 -4.23
N ALA A 177 -11.01 -11.95 -3.21
CA ALA A 177 -12.29 -12.66 -3.26
C ALA A 177 -13.45 -11.70 -3.50
N VAL A 178 -13.44 -10.51 -2.87
CA VAL A 178 -14.46 -9.48 -3.11
C VAL A 178 -14.38 -8.93 -4.54
N LEU A 179 -13.17 -8.68 -5.08
CA LEU A 179 -13.00 -8.26 -6.47
C LEU A 179 -13.44 -9.34 -7.46
N LEU A 180 -13.10 -10.61 -7.19
CA LEU A 180 -13.53 -11.73 -8.02
C LEU A 180 -15.05 -11.88 -8.01
N PHE A 181 -15.67 -11.73 -6.84
CA PHE A 181 -17.12 -11.70 -6.70
C PHE A 181 -17.73 -10.52 -7.48
N HIS A 182 -17.14 -9.32 -7.38
CA HIS A 182 -17.58 -8.13 -8.10
C HIS A 182 -17.62 -8.34 -9.62
N VAL A 183 -16.65 -9.06 -10.17
CA VAL A 183 -16.55 -9.33 -11.62
C VAL A 183 -17.41 -10.52 -12.06
N THR A 184 -17.57 -11.55 -11.22
CA THR A 184 -18.28 -12.78 -11.61
C THR A 184 -19.78 -12.74 -11.35
N VAL A 185 -20.25 -11.95 -10.38
CA VAL A 185 -21.65 -11.91 -9.98
C VAL A 185 -22.30 -10.63 -10.51
N THR A 186 -22.93 -10.75 -11.68
CA THR A 186 -23.60 -9.64 -12.38
C THR A 186 -24.83 -9.08 -11.65
N SER A 187 -25.41 -9.84 -10.71
CA SER A 187 -26.56 -9.43 -9.90
C SER A 187 -26.20 -8.72 -8.60
N ALA A 188 -24.91 -8.61 -8.27
CA ALA A 188 -24.47 -7.99 -7.02
C ALA A 188 -24.58 -6.45 -7.09
N PRO A 189 -24.92 -5.77 -5.97
CA PRO A 189 -24.83 -4.32 -5.91
C PRO A 189 -23.38 -3.87 -6.14
N LEU A 190 -23.15 -3.25 -7.29
CA LEU A 190 -21.83 -2.86 -7.78
C LEU A 190 -21.13 -1.89 -6.82
N GLY A 191 -21.89 -1.03 -6.15
CA GLY A 191 -21.37 -0.05 -5.21
C GLY A 191 -20.73 -0.66 -3.96
N ILE A 192 -21.44 -1.54 -3.25
CA ILE A 192 -20.94 -2.15 -2.02
C ILE A 192 -19.71 -3.01 -2.29
N SER A 193 -19.78 -3.89 -3.27
CA SER A 193 -18.70 -4.83 -3.58
C SER A 193 -17.40 -4.09 -3.90
N GLN A 194 -17.45 -3.05 -4.73
CA GLN A 194 -16.31 -2.20 -5.02
C GLN A 194 -15.79 -1.45 -3.78
N LYS A 195 -16.68 -0.82 -2.99
CA LYS A 195 -16.30 -0.09 -1.78
C LYS A 195 -15.63 -0.98 -0.74
N ILE A 196 -16.15 -2.20 -0.54
CA ILE A 196 -15.54 -3.19 0.37
C ILE A 196 -14.13 -3.55 -0.12
N ALA A 197 -13.95 -3.83 -1.41
CA ALA A 197 -12.62 -4.13 -1.96
C ALA A 197 -11.62 -2.99 -1.72
N ILE A 198 -12.04 -1.74 -1.99
CA ILE A 198 -11.22 -0.55 -1.74
C ILE A 198 -10.86 -0.44 -0.26
N VAL A 199 -11.84 -0.58 0.65
CA VAL A 199 -11.58 -0.53 2.10
C VAL A 199 -10.59 -1.60 2.53
N LEU A 200 -10.71 -2.85 2.07
CA LEU A 200 -9.79 -3.93 2.42
C LEU A 200 -8.36 -3.63 1.93
N ILE A 201 -8.20 -3.11 0.70
CA ILE A 201 -6.91 -2.69 0.14
C ILE A 201 -6.30 -1.53 0.95
N VAL A 202 -7.10 -0.52 1.31
CA VAL A 202 -6.61 0.62 2.08
C VAL A 202 -6.28 0.21 3.52
N VAL A 203 -7.08 -0.66 4.15
CA VAL A 203 -6.76 -1.22 5.47
C VAL A 203 -5.44 -2.01 5.41
N TRP A 204 -5.20 -2.76 4.34
CA TRP A 204 -3.91 -3.43 4.13
C TRP A 204 -2.77 -2.40 4.07
N MET A 205 -2.96 -1.32 3.30
CA MET A 205 -1.98 -0.24 3.15
C MET A 205 -1.67 0.43 4.50
N VAL A 206 -2.71 0.74 5.29
CA VAL A 206 -2.58 1.35 6.63
C VAL A 206 -1.84 0.40 7.58
N ARG A 207 -2.17 -0.89 7.58
CA ARG A 207 -1.49 -1.89 8.43
C ARG A 207 -0.03 -2.05 8.04
N ALA A 208 0.28 -2.19 6.75
CA ALA A 208 1.66 -2.28 6.27
C ALA A 208 2.46 -1.00 6.61
N GLY A 209 1.86 0.18 6.41
CA GLY A 209 2.47 1.46 6.73
C GLY A 209 2.73 1.67 8.23
N THR A 210 1.78 1.29 9.09
CA THR A 210 1.94 1.37 10.54
C THR A 210 3.02 0.42 11.07
N VAL A 211 3.10 -0.81 10.54
CA VAL A 211 4.17 -1.76 10.86
C VAL A 211 5.53 -1.20 10.43
N LEU A 212 5.65 -0.71 9.19
CA LEU A 212 6.89 -0.11 8.69
C LEU A 212 7.34 1.07 9.57
N ALA A 213 6.41 1.95 9.94
CA ALA A 213 6.68 3.08 10.83
C ALA A 213 7.08 2.68 12.26
N ARG A 214 6.60 1.53 12.76
CA ARG A 214 6.99 1.00 14.09
C ARG A 214 8.37 0.36 14.03
N CYS A 215 8.62 -0.50 13.05
CA CYS A 215 9.91 -1.16 12.88
C CYS A 215 11.09 -0.17 12.80
N GLU A 216 10.92 0.95 12.08
CA GLU A 216 11.95 1.99 12.01
C GLU A 216 12.15 2.74 13.33
N ARG A 217 11.05 3.04 14.04
CA ARG A 217 11.13 3.70 15.36
C ARG A 217 11.83 2.81 16.37
N ASP A 218 11.51 1.53 16.40
CA ASP A 218 12.14 0.55 17.30
C ASP A 218 13.60 0.29 16.93
N GLY A 219 13.95 0.40 15.64
CA GLY A 219 15.34 0.38 15.18
C GLY A 219 16.11 1.63 15.61
N ALA A 220 15.49 2.81 15.52
CA ALA A 220 16.07 4.08 15.95
C ALA A 220 16.23 4.17 17.47
N ALA A 221 15.28 3.64 18.26
CA ALA A 221 15.33 3.64 19.72
C ALA A 221 16.40 2.71 20.31
N ARG A 222 16.87 1.69 19.55
CA ARG A 222 18.01 0.84 19.96
C ARG A 222 19.38 1.50 19.71
N LEU A 223 19.43 2.62 18.99
CA LEU A 223 20.69 3.27 18.58
C LEU A 223 21.32 4.24 19.60
N PRO A 224 20.64 4.80 20.62
CA PRO A 224 21.32 5.51 21.69
C PRO A 224 21.26 4.65 22.96
N HIS A 225 22.34 3.94 23.28
CA HIS A 225 22.77 3.49 24.64
C HIS A 225 23.94 2.48 24.61
N SER A 226 24.55 2.18 23.45
CA SER A 226 25.93 1.68 23.43
C SER A 226 26.87 2.84 23.79
N ARG A 227 26.80 3.31 25.04
CA ARG A 227 27.88 4.08 25.64
C ARG A 227 29.02 3.10 25.84
N ASP A 228 30.05 3.26 25.03
CA ASP A 228 31.37 2.68 25.24
C ASP A 228 31.87 3.08 26.64
N ASN A 229 31.54 2.29 27.65
CA ASN A 229 32.23 2.27 28.94
C ASN A 229 33.44 1.32 28.88
N ALA A 230 34.09 1.23 27.73
CA ALA A 230 35.38 0.55 27.56
C ALA A 230 36.48 1.62 27.49
N GLY A 231 36.72 2.31 28.60
CA GLY A 231 37.71 3.38 28.66
C GLY A 231 37.94 4.00 30.03
N VAL A 232 37.46 3.38 31.11
CA VAL A 232 37.86 3.76 32.48
C VAL A 232 38.47 2.53 33.12
N ASN A 233 39.67 2.18 32.67
CA ASN A 233 40.68 1.45 33.40
C ASN A 233 41.93 1.48 32.53
N GLN A 234 42.86 2.37 32.88
CA GLN A 234 44.30 2.08 33.10
C GLN A 234 45.14 3.37 32.99
N PRO A 235 46.23 3.52 33.76
CA PRO A 235 46.61 2.88 35.04
C PRO A 235 46.41 3.79 36.25
#